data_AF-A0A0C2VCE7-F1
#
_entry.id   AF-A0A0C2VCE7-F1
#
_cell.length_a   1.000
_cell.length_b   1.000
_cell.length_c   1.000
_cell.angle_alpha   90.00
_cell.angle_beta   90.00
_cell.angle_gamma   90.00
#
_symmetry.space_group_name_H-M   'P 1'
#
loop_
_entity.id
_entity.type
_entity.pdbx_description
1 polymer ?
#
loop_
_entity_poly.entity_id
_entity_poly.type
_entity_poly.pdbx_seq_one_letter_code
_entity_poly.pdbx_strand_id
1 'polypeptide(L)'
;MIGDNVNLASRLEGLTKQYGANILITKATYDKLKGSYKIRPIDLVEVKGKSQAVEIFEVICNNKDISDEELEGCNKGIVNFREGKVQEAHTIFTALNQERVCVLYEMYIHRSQYYIDNPDIPFSPILKMTTK
;
A
#
# COMPACT_ATOMS: atom_id res chain seq x y z
N MET A 1 -21.74 -19.84 -6.93
CA MET A 1 -20.74 -18.96 -6.28
C MET A 1 -19.48 -18.89 -7.15
N ILE A 2 -19.48 -18.02 -8.15
CA ILE A 2 -18.32 -17.57 -8.93
C ILE A 2 -18.64 -16.09 -9.14
N GLY A 3 -18.06 -15.17 -8.36
CA GLY A 3 -18.48 -13.77 -8.45
C GLY A 3 -17.57 -12.80 -7.72
N ASP A 4 -17.31 -13.03 -6.43
CA ASP A 4 -16.63 -12.02 -5.61
C ASP A 4 -15.10 -12.10 -5.64
N ASN A 5 -14.53 -13.29 -5.81
CA ASN A 5 -13.07 -13.47 -5.86
C ASN A 5 -12.47 -13.17 -7.24
N VAL A 6 -13.20 -13.46 -8.32
CA VAL A 6 -12.72 -13.24 -9.69
C VAL A 6 -12.65 -11.74 -10.01
N ASN A 7 -13.62 -10.96 -9.51
CA ASN A 7 -13.66 -9.51 -9.69
C ASN A 7 -12.61 -8.79 -8.82
N LEU A 8 -12.20 -9.39 -7.70
CA LEU A 8 -11.09 -8.88 -6.89
C LEU A 8 -9.74 -9.16 -7.56
N ALA A 9 -9.56 -10.34 -8.14
CA ALA A 9 -8.33 -10.74 -8.82
C ALA A 9 -8.02 -9.86 -10.06
N SER A 10 -9.02 -9.60 -10.92
CA SER A 10 -8.81 -8.73 -12.09
C SER A 10 -8.53 -7.27 -11.72
N ARG A 11 -9.10 -6.79 -10.60
CA ARG A 11 -8.81 -5.45 -10.07
C ARG A 11 -7.43 -5.38 -9.42
N LEU A 12 -7.01 -6.45 -8.73
CA LEU A 12 -5.65 -6.56 -8.20
C LEU A 12 -4.60 -6.57 -9.33
N GLU A 13 -4.90 -7.13 -10.49
CA GLU A 13 -4.01 -7.06 -11.67
C GLU A 13 -3.86 -5.63 -12.24
N GLY A 14 -4.90 -4.79 -12.12
CA GLY A 14 -4.76 -3.35 -12.39
C GLY A 14 -3.90 -2.64 -11.32
N LEU A 15 -4.04 -3.06 -10.06
CA LEU A 15 -3.31 -2.50 -8.93
C LEU A 15 -1.82 -2.86 -8.91
N THR A 16 -1.43 -4.04 -9.38
CA THR A 16 -0.01 -4.44 -9.46
C THR A 16 0.78 -3.43 -10.29
N LYS A 17 0.22 -2.99 -11.43
CA LYS A 17 0.80 -1.91 -12.25
C LYS A 17 0.84 -0.57 -11.51
N GLN A 18 -0.26 -0.19 -10.86
CA GLN A 18 -0.37 1.08 -10.15
C GLN A 18 0.61 1.20 -8.97
N TYR A 19 0.86 0.10 -8.24
CA TYR A 19 1.77 0.08 -7.10
C TYR A 19 3.20 -0.36 -7.44
N GLY A 20 3.48 -0.72 -8.70
CA GLY A 20 4.79 -1.28 -9.10
C GLY A 20 5.13 -2.61 -8.42
N ALA A 21 4.11 -3.38 -8.07
CA ALA A 21 4.21 -4.65 -7.35
C ALA A 21 4.12 -5.83 -8.31
N ASN A 22 4.91 -6.88 -8.09
CA ASN A 22 4.85 -8.10 -8.91
C ASN A 22 3.68 -9.00 -8.49
N ILE A 23 3.45 -9.11 -7.19
CA ILE A 23 2.42 -9.96 -6.60
C ILE A 23 1.75 -9.17 -5.48
N LEU A 24 0.45 -8.93 -5.62
CA LEU A 24 -0.38 -8.36 -4.56
C LEU A 24 -1.30 -9.44 -3.98
N ILE A 25 -1.40 -9.44 -2.66
CA ILE A 25 -2.31 -10.30 -1.91
C ILE A 25 -3.17 -9.46 -0.97
N THR A 26 -4.34 -9.98 -0.62
CA THR A 26 -5.22 -9.34 0.37
C THR A 26 -4.87 -9.80 1.77
N LYS A 27 -5.34 -9.06 2.79
CA LYS A 27 -5.26 -9.48 4.19
C LYS A 27 -5.78 -10.92 4.42
N ALA A 28 -6.90 -11.27 3.81
CA ALA A 28 -7.47 -12.62 3.91
C ALA A 28 -6.55 -13.72 3.35
N THR A 29 -5.71 -13.40 2.37
CA THR A 29 -4.71 -14.33 1.82
C THR A 29 -3.48 -14.34 2.73
N TYR A 30 -2.99 -13.17 3.12
CA TYR A 30 -1.87 -13.01 4.05
C TYR A 30 -2.07 -13.81 5.34
N ASP A 31 -3.25 -13.74 5.96
CA ASP A 31 -3.58 -14.44 7.21
C ASP A 31 -3.60 -15.98 7.07
N LYS A 32 -3.71 -16.49 5.83
CA LYS A 32 -3.72 -17.92 5.52
C LYS A 32 -2.36 -18.46 5.06
N LEU A 33 -1.39 -17.59 4.76
CA LEU A 33 -0.06 -18.02 4.33
C LEU A 33 0.62 -18.84 5.42
N LYS A 34 1.37 -19.85 4.99
CA LYS A 34 2.20 -20.71 5.85
C LYS A 34 3.63 -20.69 5.34
N GLY A 35 4.59 -20.44 6.23
CA GLY A 35 6.00 -20.32 5.88
C GLY A 35 6.52 -18.89 5.96
N SER A 36 7.80 -18.72 5.62
CA SER A 36 8.50 -17.44 5.69
C SER A 36 8.52 -16.78 4.32
N TYR A 37 7.88 -15.61 4.22
CA TYR A 37 7.86 -14.78 3.01
C TYR A 37 8.22 -13.35 3.39
N LYS A 38 9.04 -12.68 2.57
CA LYS A 38 9.22 -11.23 2.67
C LYS A 38 7.96 -10.56 2.12
N ILE A 39 7.19 -9.91 2.99
CA ILE A 39 5.92 -9.27 2.65
C ILE A 39 5.92 -7.88 3.26
N ARG A 40 5.43 -6.89 2.50
CA ARG A 40 5.18 -5.54 3.02
C ARG A 40 3.73 -5.12 2.81
N PRO A 41 3.11 -4.39 3.75
CA PRO A 41 1.85 -3.72 3.52
C PRO A 41 2.01 -2.69 2.41
N ILE A 42 0.95 -2.48 1.63
CA ILE A 42 0.95 -1.55 0.50
C ILE A 42 -0.06 -0.44 0.71
N ASP A 43 -1.33 -0.79 0.96
CA ASP A 43 -2.38 0.23 1.09
C ASP A 43 -3.65 -0.35 1.71
N LEU A 44 -4.59 0.55 2.01
CA LEU A 44 -5.96 0.22 2.37
C LEU A 44 -6.88 0.72 1.26
N VAL A 45 -7.45 -0.19 0.47
CA VAL A 45 -8.19 0.17 -0.75
C VAL A 45 -9.69 -0.11 -0.60
N GLU A 46 -10.52 0.83 -1.04
CA GLU A 46 -11.96 0.61 -1.20
C GLU A 46 -12.26 0.27 -2.67
N VAL A 47 -12.72 -0.96 -2.91
CA VAL A 47 -13.10 -1.43 -4.24
C VAL A 47 -14.60 -1.24 -4.49
N LYS A 48 -14.96 -0.74 -5.67
CA LYS A 48 -16.35 -0.53 -6.10
C LYS A 48 -17.22 -1.77 -5.84
N GLY A 49 -18.32 -1.58 -5.10
CA GLY A 49 -19.27 -2.64 -4.74
C GLY A 49 -18.97 -3.37 -3.42
N LYS A 50 -17.90 -3.01 -2.70
CA LYS A 50 -17.69 -3.42 -1.31
C LYS A 50 -17.67 -2.19 -0.41
N SER A 51 -18.42 -2.25 0.69
CA SER A 51 -18.51 -1.19 1.70
C SER A 51 -17.37 -1.23 2.72
N GLN A 52 -16.49 -2.23 2.67
CA GLN A 52 -15.34 -2.35 3.55
C GLN A 52 -14.03 -2.21 2.78
N ALA A 53 -13.14 -1.38 3.31
CA ALA A 53 -11.80 -1.25 2.79
C ALA A 53 -11.01 -2.55 3.01
N VAL A 54 -10.22 -2.93 2.01
CA VAL A 54 -9.41 -4.14 1.99
C VAL A 54 -7.95 -3.75 2.08
N GLU A 55 -7.26 -4.28 3.09
CA GLU A 55 -5.82 -4.11 3.18
C GLU A 55 -5.11 -5.05 2.20
N ILE A 56 -4.14 -4.50 1.48
CA ILE A 56 -3.34 -5.19 0.47
C ILE A 56 -1.87 -5.18 0.83
N PHE A 57 -1.18 -6.25 0.44
CA PHE A 57 0.22 -6.50 0.72
C PHE A 57 0.94 -6.90 -0.57
N GLU A 58 2.21 -6.56 -0.68
CA GLU A 58 3.10 -7.05 -1.74
C GLU A 58 3.93 -8.20 -1.20
N VAL A 59 3.97 -9.30 -1.97
CA VAL A 59 4.93 -10.38 -1.75
C VAL A 59 6.20 -10.04 -2.50
N ILE A 60 7.29 -9.85 -1.77
CA ILE A 60 8.60 -9.51 -2.32
C ILE A 60 9.24 -10.80 -2.86
N CYS A 61 9.31 -10.94 -4.18
CA CYS A 61 9.99 -12.05 -4.82
C CYS A 61 11.51 -11.87 -4.78
N ASN A 62 12.26 -12.98 -4.85
CA ASN A 62 13.72 -13.09 -4.72
C ASN A 62 14.58 -12.11 -5.54
N ASN A 63 14.02 -11.40 -6.52
CA ASN A 63 14.74 -10.42 -7.35
C ASN A 63 14.68 -8.99 -6.79
N LYS A 64 13.94 -8.75 -5.71
CA LYS A 64 13.92 -7.47 -4.97
C LYS A 64 14.64 -7.70 -3.64
N ASP A 65 15.94 -7.42 -3.60
CA ASP A 65 16.70 -7.37 -2.34
C ASP A 65 16.27 -6.15 -1.53
N ILE A 66 15.20 -6.32 -0.76
CA ILE A 66 14.78 -5.36 0.27
C ILE A 66 15.43 -5.79 1.60
N SER A 67 16.10 -4.86 2.27
CA SER A 67 16.65 -5.09 3.60
C SER A 67 15.54 -5.12 4.65
N ASP A 68 15.84 -5.71 5.82
CA ASP A 68 14.88 -5.76 6.92
C ASP A 68 14.66 -4.34 7.50
N GLU A 69 15.69 -3.49 7.48
CA GLU A 69 15.61 -2.09 7.85
C GLU A 69 14.67 -1.31 6.92
N GLU A 70 14.73 -1.56 5.61
CA GLU A 70 13.86 -0.89 4.64
C GLU A 70 12.41 -1.35 4.82
N LEU A 71 12.19 -2.65 5.10
CA LEU A 71 10.87 -3.19 5.42
C LEU A 71 10.28 -2.55 6.69
N GLU A 72 11.09 -2.42 7.74
CA GLU A 72 10.68 -1.79 8.99
C GLU A 72 10.36 -0.29 8.78
N GLY A 73 11.20 0.42 8.04
CA GLY A 73 10.96 1.81 7.66
C GLY A 73 9.66 1.97 6.88
N CYS A 74 9.42 1.11 5.88
CA CYS A 74 8.18 1.11 5.11
C CYS A 74 6.96 0.87 6.00
N ASN A 75 7.01 -0.12 6.89
CA ASN A 75 5.93 -0.40 7.85
C ASN A 75 5.64 0.81 8.73
N LYS A 76 6.68 1.44 9.28
CA LYS A 76 6.56 2.63 10.14
C LYS A 76 5.94 3.82 9.39
N GLY A 77 6.35 4.05 8.15
CA GLY A 77 5.78 5.09 7.29
C GLY A 77 4.28 4.87 7.06
N ILE A 78 3.88 3.64 6.74
CA ILE A 78 2.46 3.28 6.52
C ILE A 78 1.64 3.44 7.80
N VAL A 79 2.16 3.01 8.96
CA VAL A 79 1.48 3.18 10.25
C VAL A 79 1.27 4.67 10.56
N ASN A 80 2.32 5.49 10.46
CA ASN A 80 2.21 6.93 10.68
C ASN A 80 1.18 7.57 9.74
N PHE A 81 1.22 7.21 8.45
CA PHE A 81 0.24 7.72 7.51
C PHE A 81 -1.18 7.34 7.94
N ARG A 82 -1.43 6.08 8.31
CA ARG A 82 -2.76 5.61 8.75
C ARG A 82 -3.28 6.31 10.00
N GLU A 83 -2.38 6.73 10.89
CA GLU A 83 -2.71 7.51 12.09
C GLU A 83 -2.91 9.01 11.81
N GLY A 84 -2.81 9.45 10.55
CA GLY A 84 -2.92 10.87 10.18
C GLY A 84 -1.66 11.69 10.46
N LYS A 85 -0.57 11.05 10.88
CA LYS A 85 0.77 11.64 11.08
C LYS A 85 1.47 11.81 9.73
N VAL A 86 0.87 12.65 8.88
CA VAL A 86 1.26 12.79 7.47
C VAL A 86 2.64 13.42 7.30
N GLN A 87 3.08 14.30 8.21
CA GLN A 87 4.41 14.91 8.17
C GLN A 87 5.51 13.87 8.45
N GLU A 88 5.30 13.02 9.44
CA GLU A 88 6.20 11.93 9.82
C GLU A 88 6.24 10.87 8.73
N ALA A 89 5.09 10.52 8.16
CA ALA A 89 5.02 9.63 7.01
C ALA A 89 5.81 10.19 5.81
N HIS A 90 5.59 11.46 5.45
CA HIS A 90 6.29 12.13 4.35
C HIS A 90 7.81 12.06 4.53
N THR A 91 8.30 12.34 5.75
CA THR A 91 9.73 12.31 6.07
C THR A 91 10.31 10.91 5.90
N ILE A 92 9.64 9.89 6.43
CA ILE A 92 10.09 8.49 6.33
C ILE A 92 10.15 8.05 4.87
N PHE A 93 9.09 8.29 4.10
CA PHE A 93 9.06 7.84 2.71
C PHE A 93 10.03 8.61 1.82
N THR A 94 10.27 9.89 2.10
CA THR A 94 11.30 10.67 1.38
C THR A 94 12.69 10.08 1.60
N ALA A 95 13.03 9.72 2.85
CA ALA A 95 14.31 9.08 3.16
C ALA A 95 14.45 7.72 2.46
N LEU A 96 13.43 6.86 2.56
CA LEU A 96 13.42 5.55 1.88
C LEU A 96 13.54 5.70 0.35
N ASN A 97 12.89 6.70 -0.24
CA ASN A 97 12.92 6.93 -1.69
C ASN A 97 14.27 7.48 -2.16
N GLN A 98 15.04 8.14 -1.31
CA GLN A 98 16.43 8.54 -1.62
C GLN A 98 17.37 7.34 -1.69
N GLU A 99 17.16 6.34 -0.85
CA GLU A 99 17.94 5.10 -0.86
C GLU A 99 17.53 4.17 -2.00
N ARG A 100 16.21 4.00 -2.20
CA ARG A 100 15.66 3.16 -3.25
C ARG A 100 14.36 3.72 -3.79
N VAL A 101 14.44 4.33 -4.97
CA VAL A 101 13.27 4.86 -5.66
C VAL A 101 12.29 3.73 -5.97
N CYS A 102 11.04 3.88 -5.51
CA CYS A 102 9.96 3.00 -5.94
C CYS A 102 8.59 3.69 -5.92
N VAL A 103 7.70 3.20 -6.78
CA VAL A 103 6.35 3.74 -6.99
C VAL A 103 5.55 3.87 -5.68
N LEU A 104 5.72 2.91 -4.76
CA LEU A 104 5.03 2.95 -3.46
C LEU A 104 5.44 4.18 -2.63
N TYR A 105 6.73 4.47 -2.57
CA TYR A 105 7.25 5.56 -1.75
C TYR A 105 6.86 6.92 -2.35
N GLU A 106 7.00 7.07 -3.67
CA GLU A 106 6.51 8.26 -4.39
C GLU A 106 5.02 8.49 -4.15
N MET A 107 4.21 7.42 -4.17
CA MET A 107 2.77 7.54 -3.90
C MET A 107 2.49 8.05 -2.49
N TYR A 108 3.18 7.52 -1.47
CA TYR A 108 3.00 7.98 -0.10
C TYR A 108 3.57 9.38 0.14
N ILE A 109 4.66 9.75 -0.53
CA ILE A 109 5.19 11.13 -0.52
C ILE A 109 4.12 12.09 -1.04
N HIS A 110 3.58 11.84 -2.25
CA HIS A 110 2.54 12.70 -2.83
C HIS A 110 1.26 12.75 -1.98
N ARG A 111 0.79 11.60 -1.47
CA ARG A 111 -0.40 11.56 -0.61
C ARG A 111 -0.19 12.33 0.69
N SER A 112 0.99 12.21 1.29
CA SER A 112 1.31 12.92 2.53
C SER A 112 1.43 14.41 2.28
N GLN A 113 2.13 14.81 1.21
CA GLN A 113 2.27 16.22 0.81
C GLN A 113 0.90 16.86 0.54
N TYR A 114 -0.02 16.16 -0.12
CA TYR A 114 -1.37 16.64 -0.34
C TYR A 114 -2.09 17.04 0.96
N TYR A 115 -2.01 16.22 2.02
CA TYR A 115 -2.64 16.56 3.30
C TYR A 115 -1.88 17.61 4.09
N ILE A 116 -0.56 17.69 3.94
CA ILE A 116 0.26 18.77 4.51
C ILE A 116 -0.14 20.12 3.90
N ASP A 117 -0.30 20.17 2.57
CA ASP A 117 -0.66 21.38 1.83
C ASP A 117 -2.14 21.76 2.01
N ASN A 118 -2.99 20.81 2.41
CA ASN A 118 -4.43 20.98 2.54
C ASN A 118 -4.94 20.53 3.92
N PRO A 119 -4.58 21.22 5.02
CA PRO A 119 -4.90 20.80 6.38
C PRO A 119 -6.40 20.81 6.70
N ASP A 120 -7.19 21.56 5.94
CA ASP A 120 -8.66 21.65 6.12
C ASP A 120 -9.40 20.43 5.54
N ILE A 121 -8.73 19.59 4.74
CA ILE A 121 -9.34 18.41 4.14
C ILE A 121 -9.38 17.28 5.18
N PRO A 122 -10.55 16.65 5.43
CA PRO A 122 -10.62 15.50 6.31
C PRO A 122 -9.69 14.39 5.85
N PHE A 123 -8.76 14.00 6.73
CA PHE A 123 -7.82 12.94 6.44
C PHE A 123 -8.54 11.61 6.21
N SER A 124 -8.15 10.89 5.15
CA SER A 124 -8.54 9.52 4.92
C SER A 124 -7.34 8.66 4.51
N PRO A 125 -7.06 7.57 5.22
CA PRO A 125 -6.00 6.63 4.83
C PRO A 125 -6.44 5.71 3.69
N ILE A 126 -7.74 5.67 3.37
CA ILE A 126 -8.32 4.76 2.40
C ILE A 126 -8.20 5.34 1.00
N LEU A 127 -7.56 4.60 0.09
CA LEU A 127 -7.58 4.93 -1.32
C LEU A 127 -8.87 4.43 -1.96
N LYS A 128 -9.70 5.37 -2.43
CA LYS A 128 -10.94 5.06 -3.15
C LYS A 128 -10.65 4.78 -4.62
N MET A 129 -10.92 3.56 -5.07
CA MET A 129 -10.76 3.21 -6.48
C MET A 129 -11.98 3.62 -7.28
N THR A 130 -11.96 4.80 -7.88
CA THR A 130 -12.96 5.23 -8.87
C THR A 130 -12.50 4.80 -10.26
N THR A 131 -13.05 3.68 -10.76
CA THR A 131 -12.96 3.39 -12.19
C THR A 131 -13.96 4.27 -12.93
N LYS A 132 -13.49 5.01 -13.95
CA LYS A 132 -14.34 5.57 -15.00
C LYS A 132 -15.21 4.48 -15.62
#